data_AF-A0A4U5PHB6-F1
#
_entry.id   AF-A0A4U5PHB6-F1
#
_cell.length_a   1.000
_cell.length_b   1.000
_cell.length_c   1.000
_cell.angle_alpha   90.00
_cell.angle_beta   90.00
_cell.angle_gamma   90.00
#
_symmetry.space_group_name_H-M   'P 1'
#
loop_
_entity.id
_entity.type
_entity.pdbx_description
1 polymer ?
#
loop_
_entity_poly.entity_id
_entity_poly.type
_entity_poly.pdbx_seq_one_letter_code
_entity_poly.pdbx_strand_id
1 'polypeptide(L)'
;MESEAATEASAHRSFSQLFLTGRLLNAVLACVLGVLLNIVVLVGVIRVSTCQLKSYRYIVGCVTAVDLIFALLAGLVFPGFDFDNGFLTMITGPITLIGSPELSRLFFIAHNLIYNAYFLLQPVTFVCRYFIICRPKIATYLNTRPVLYGSIIMTCIYGIGQAYFIGMLNQVVRTPHVTYMNSDTNETIFTSAHYLNQQGADPVFVQIKIAMYMVLVVSVFFVMFFCSFKIFFYLRRNANHFSARTIEAHKKLTLALVLQAVFPILTGVVPSIVCLYLFFTAKGKSILEIKCEKWLFS
;
A
#
# COMPACT_ATOMS: atom_id res chain seq x y z
N MET A 1 8.93 13.91 -48.71
CA MET A 1 8.49 14.95 -47.76
C MET A 1 6.98 15.12 -47.94
N GLU A 2 6.27 14.01 -47.77
CA GLU A 2 4.81 13.94 -47.84
C GLU A 2 4.34 13.51 -46.46
N SER A 3 3.65 14.46 -45.82
CA SER A 3 2.58 14.26 -44.84
C SER A 3 2.82 13.19 -43.77
N GLU A 4 3.57 13.62 -42.77
CA GLU A 4 3.57 13.16 -41.39
C GLU A 4 2.20 13.47 -40.73
N ALA A 5 1.12 12.95 -41.31
CA ALA A 5 -0.26 13.14 -40.85
C ALA A 5 -1.07 11.83 -41.00
N ALA A 6 -0.47 10.71 -40.61
CA ALA A 6 -1.25 9.60 -40.10
C ALA A 6 -1.54 9.91 -38.63
N THR A 7 -2.67 10.57 -38.41
CA THR A 7 -3.38 10.74 -37.14
C THR A 7 -3.07 9.60 -36.17
N GLU A 8 -2.22 9.85 -35.15
CA GLU A 8 -2.19 8.98 -33.97
C GLU A 8 -3.60 9.02 -33.40
N ALA A 9 -4.38 7.97 -33.66
CA ALA A 9 -5.69 7.81 -33.08
C ALA A 9 -5.50 7.78 -31.55
N SER A 10 -5.82 8.88 -30.87
CA SER A 10 -5.79 8.94 -29.43
C SER A 10 -6.66 7.80 -28.90
N ALA A 11 -6.07 6.85 -28.20
CA ALA A 11 -6.81 5.75 -27.63
C ALA A 11 -7.90 6.32 -26.71
N HIS A 12 -9.16 6.04 -27.03
CA HIS A 12 -10.29 6.43 -26.21
C HIS A 12 -10.68 5.28 -25.30
N ARG A 13 -10.79 5.56 -24.00
CA ARG A 13 -11.29 4.58 -23.02
C ARG A 13 -12.49 5.15 -22.30
N SER A 14 -13.58 4.39 -22.29
CA SER A 14 -14.81 4.77 -21.62
C SER A 14 -14.97 4.04 -20.29
N PHE A 15 -15.43 4.77 -19.28
CA PHE A 15 -15.80 4.23 -17.97
C PHE A 15 -17.24 4.61 -17.64
N SER A 16 -18.00 3.70 -17.02
CA SER A 16 -19.37 3.98 -16.60
C SER A 16 -19.44 4.91 -15.40
N GLN A 17 -20.52 5.70 -15.30
CA GLN A 17 -20.77 6.59 -14.17
C GLN A 17 -20.81 5.83 -12.84
N LEU A 18 -21.34 4.59 -12.86
CA LEU A 18 -21.40 3.73 -11.69
C LEU A 18 -19.99 3.37 -11.18
N PHE A 19 -19.08 3.02 -12.10
CA PHE A 19 -17.69 2.71 -11.75
C PHE A 19 -16.97 3.93 -11.16
N LEU A 20 -17.12 5.11 -11.79
CA LEU A 20 -16.50 6.35 -11.33
C LEU A 20 -17.01 6.76 -9.94
N THR A 21 -18.32 6.66 -9.72
CA THR A 21 -18.96 6.94 -8.43
C THR A 21 -18.49 5.95 -7.37
N GLY A 22 -18.45 4.66 -7.70
CA GLY A 22 -17.96 3.61 -6.79
C GLY A 22 -16.50 3.82 -6.39
N ARG A 23 -15.63 4.17 -7.35
CA ARG A 23 -14.22 4.51 -7.09
C ARG A 23 -14.10 5.69 -6.12
N LEU A 24 -14.83 6.77 -6.36
CA LEU A 24 -14.79 7.97 -5.50
C LEU A 24 -15.29 7.65 -4.09
N LEU A 25 -16.45 7.00 -3.98
CA LEU A 25 -17.04 6.61 -2.70
C LEU A 25 -16.08 5.70 -1.90
N ASN A 26 -15.48 4.70 -2.55
CA ASN A 26 -14.52 3.83 -1.89
C ASN A 26 -13.31 4.59 -1.35
N ALA A 27 -12.75 5.51 -2.14
CA ALA A 27 -11.58 6.29 -1.74
C ALA A 27 -11.89 7.22 -0.55
N VAL A 28 -13.04 7.91 -0.59
CA VAL A 28 -13.49 8.80 0.50
C VAL A 28 -13.81 8.00 1.77
N LEU A 29 -14.56 6.91 1.65
CA LEU A 29 -14.90 6.05 2.80
C LEU A 29 -13.65 5.44 3.42
N ALA A 30 -12.70 4.95 2.62
CA ALA A 30 -11.44 4.42 3.11
C ALA A 30 -10.63 5.47 3.88
N CYS A 31 -10.54 6.70 3.37
CA CYS A 31 -9.88 7.81 4.05
C CYS A 31 -10.58 8.16 5.38
N VAL A 32 -11.90 8.35 5.36
CA VAL A 32 -12.68 8.75 6.55
C VAL A 32 -12.61 7.67 7.62
N LEU A 33 -12.84 6.41 7.27
CA LEU A 33 -12.76 5.29 8.20
C LEU A 33 -11.34 5.10 8.72
N GLY A 34 -10.33 5.21 7.85
CA GLY A 34 -8.92 5.13 8.24
C GLY A 34 -8.56 6.18 9.29
N VAL A 35 -8.99 7.43 9.09
CA VAL A 35 -8.78 8.52 10.06
C VAL A 35 -9.53 8.26 11.36
N LEU A 36 -10.83 7.97 11.30
CA LEU A 36 -11.67 7.77 12.49
C LEU A 36 -11.19 6.60 13.36
N LEU A 37 -10.91 5.45 12.74
CA LEU A 37 -10.44 4.26 13.46
C LEU A 37 -9.07 4.49 14.10
N ASN A 38 -8.14 5.15 13.40
CA ASN A 38 -6.82 5.45 13.96
C ASN A 38 -6.90 6.48 15.10
N ILE A 39 -7.80 7.47 15.04
CA ILE A 39 -8.05 8.39 16.17
C ILE A 39 -8.56 7.62 17.39
N VAL A 40 -9.51 6.69 17.20
CA VAL A 40 -10.03 5.85 18.29
C VAL A 40 -8.92 5.02 18.93
N VAL A 41 -8.06 4.40 18.13
CA VAL A 41 -6.90 3.63 18.63
C VAL A 41 -5.94 4.54 19.39
N LEU A 42 -5.63 5.73 18.85
CA LEU A 42 -4.73 6.69 19.49
C LEU A 42 -5.26 7.15 20.85
N VAL A 43 -6.56 7.49 20.93
CA VAL A 43 -7.23 7.84 22.19
C VAL A 43 -7.18 6.66 23.16
N GLY A 44 -7.42 5.43 22.69
CA GLY A 44 -7.30 4.22 23.48
C GLY A 44 -5.89 4.04 24.07
N VAL A 45 -4.85 4.25 23.26
CA VAL A 45 -3.44 4.17 23.68
C VAL A 45 -3.12 5.22 24.75
N ILE A 46 -3.67 6.44 24.63
CA ILE A 46 -3.46 7.52 25.59
C ILE A 46 -4.19 7.25 26.92
N ARG A 47 -5.40 6.67 26.86
CA ARG A 47 -6.26 6.47 28.04
C ARG A 47 -5.95 5.20 28.85
N VAL A 48 -5.28 4.20 28.27
CA VAL A 48 -4.96 2.95 28.99
C VAL A 48 -3.85 3.17 30.03
N SER A 49 -4.07 2.67 31.26
CA SER A 49 -3.20 2.94 32.43
C SER A 49 -1.72 2.55 32.23
N THR A 50 -0.84 3.35 32.81
CA THR A 50 0.62 3.30 32.68
C THR A 50 1.30 2.07 33.26
N CYS A 51 0.62 1.20 34.01
CA CYS A 51 1.30 0.19 34.83
C CYS A 51 1.70 -1.10 34.11
N GLN A 52 1.13 -1.44 32.94
CA GLN A 52 1.37 -2.77 32.35
C GLN A 52 1.99 -2.81 30.94
N LEU A 53 2.05 -1.69 30.19
CA LEU A 53 2.49 -1.70 28.78
C LEU A 53 3.27 -0.44 28.34
N LYS A 54 4.08 0.16 29.23
CA LYS A 54 4.71 1.48 28.99
C LYS A 54 5.46 1.62 27.67
N SER A 55 6.15 0.58 27.22
CA SER A 55 6.97 0.68 26.00
C SER A 55 6.26 0.17 24.75
N TYR A 56 5.38 -0.83 24.88
CA TYR A 56 4.55 -1.35 23.79
C TYR A 56 3.58 -0.29 23.23
N ARG A 57 3.07 0.59 24.11
CA ARG A 57 2.18 1.69 23.72
C ARG A 57 2.81 2.64 22.69
N TYR A 58 4.13 2.86 22.77
CA TYR A 58 4.83 3.73 21.81
C TYR A 58 4.89 3.08 20.43
N ILE A 59 5.09 1.76 20.37
CA ILE A 59 5.10 1.03 19.10
C ILE A 59 3.71 1.11 18.44
N VAL A 60 2.65 0.84 19.21
CA VAL A 60 1.26 0.96 18.71
C VAL A 60 0.98 2.39 18.27
N GLY A 61 1.35 3.39 19.08
CA GLY A 61 1.19 4.81 18.73
C GLY A 61 1.93 5.21 17.45
N CYS A 62 3.17 4.73 17.24
CA CYS A 62 3.92 4.96 16.02
C CYS A 62 3.23 4.35 14.79
N VAL A 63 2.75 3.10 14.88
CA VAL A 63 2.03 2.45 13.79
C VAL A 63 0.72 3.19 13.47
N THR A 64 -0.04 3.57 14.49
CA THR A 64 -1.27 4.36 14.34
C THR A 64 -1.00 5.73 13.71
N ALA A 65 0.10 6.40 14.06
CA ALA A 65 0.47 7.67 13.45
C ALA A 65 0.81 7.51 11.95
N VAL A 66 1.56 6.45 11.61
CA VAL A 66 1.89 6.13 10.21
C VAL A 66 0.61 5.81 9.41
N ASP A 67 -0.31 5.05 9.98
CA ASP A 67 -1.58 4.70 9.34
C ASP A 67 -2.51 5.92 9.16
N LEU A 68 -2.51 6.85 10.12
CA LEU A 68 -3.21 8.13 9.98
C LEU A 68 -2.64 8.96 8.82
N ILE A 69 -1.31 9.08 8.74
CA ILE A 69 -0.64 9.78 7.64
C ILE A 69 -0.94 9.08 6.30
N PHE A 70 -0.94 7.74 6.30
CA PHE A 70 -1.28 6.95 5.11
C PHE A 70 -2.69 7.25 4.62
N ALA A 71 -3.68 7.22 5.51
CA ALA A 71 -5.08 7.49 5.18
C ALA A 71 -5.25 8.89 4.58
N LEU A 72 -4.59 9.90 5.16
CA LEU A 72 -4.62 11.27 4.64
C LEU A 72 -3.97 11.37 3.25
N LEU A 73 -2.79 10.78 3.06
CA LEU A 73 -2.11 10.78 1.76
C LEU A 73 -2.90 10.01 0.70
N ALA A 74 -3.50 8.88 1.06
CA ALA A 74 -4.40 8.14 0.18
C ALA A 74 -5.59 9.00 -0.23
N GLY A 75 -6.18 9.73 0.71
CA GLY A 75 -7.25 10.71 0.52
C GLY A 75 -6.88 11.86 -0.43
N LEU A 76 -5.62 12.29 -0.40
CA LEU A 76 -5.12 13.40 -1.22
C LEU A 76 -4.75 12.98 -2.64
N VAL A 77 -4.21 11.76 -2.82
CA VAL A 77 -3.63 11.31 -4.09
C VAL A 77 -4.67 10.61 -4.98
N PHE A 78 -5.54 9.77 -4.41
CA PHE A 78 -6.44 8.88 -5.16
C PHE A 78 -5.74 8.21 -6.36
N PRO A 79 -4.72 7.37 -6.11
CA PRO A 79 -3.97 6.74 -7.18
C PRO A 79 -4.85 5.75 -7.96
N GLY A 80 -4.74 5.80 -9.28
CA GLY A 80 -5.27 4.81 -10.21
C GLY A 80 -4.16 4.29 -11.12
N PHE A 81 -4.39 3.13 -11.73
CA PHE A 81 -3.42 2.47 -12.61
C PHE A 81 -4.07 2.13 -13.95
N ASP A 82 -3.30 2.31 -15.01
CA ASP A 82 -3.63 1.87 -16.36
C ASP A 82 -2.41 1.18 -16.97
N PHE A 83 -2.66 0.23 -17.86
CA PHE A 83 -1.66 -0.59 -18.54
C PHE A 83 -1.48 -0.22 -20.02
N ASP A 84 -2.03 0.92 -20.45
CA ASP A 84 -1.89 1.39 -21.83
C ASP A 84 -0.45 1.84 -22.13
N ASN A 85 0.20 1.20 -23.11
CA ASN A 85 1.59 1.47 -23.53
C ASN A 85 2.64 1.44 -22.38
N GLY A 86 2.38 0.72 -21.29
CA GLY A 86 3.27 0.64 -20.14
C GLY A 86 2.52 0.59 -18.81
N PHE A 87 3.20 0.95 -17.72
CA PHE A 87 2.55 1.13 -16.42
C PHE A 87 2.31 2.62 -16.21
N LEU A 88 1.07 3.06 -16.41
CA LEU A 88 0.63 4.44 -16.24
C LEU A 88 -0.04 4.58 -14.87
N THR A 89 0.47 5.49 -14.05
CA THR A 89 -0.17 5.88 -12.80
C THR A 89 -0.91 7.18 -13.00
N MET A 90 -2.19 7.19 -12.66
CA MET A 90 -3.08 8.35 -12.74
C MET A 90 -3.39 8.86 -11.33
N ILE A 91 -3.08 10.12 -11.06
CA ILE A 91 -3.39 10.80 -9.80
C ILE A 91 -4.63 11.65 -10.03
N THR A 92 -5.68 11.40 -9.24
CA THR A 92 -7.02 12.01 -9.42
C THR A 92 -7.55 12.71 -8.18
N GLY A 93 -6.80 12.71 -7.09
CA GLY A 93 -7.23 13.26 -5.83
C GLY A 93 -7.12 14.79 -5.77
N PRO A 94 -7.58 15.41 -4.66
CA PRO A 94 -7.58 16.85 -4.48
C PRO A 94 -6.22 17.54 -4.70
N ILE A 95 -5.10 16.81 -4.58
CA ILE A 95 -3.76 17.35 -4.84
C ILE A 95 -3.60 17.90 -6.26
N THR A 96 -4.37 17.40 -7.23
CA THR A 96 -4.26 17.87 -8.61
C THR A 96 -4.84 19.27 -8.82
N LEU A 97 -5.71 19.75 -7.92
CA LEU A 97 -6.27 21.11 -7.97
C LEU A 97 -5.19 22.20 -7.83
N ILE A 98 -4.01 21.85 -7.31
CA ILE A 98 -2.86 22.76 -7.23
C ILE A 98 -2.23 23.00 -8.61
N GLY A 99 -2.46 22.12 -9.59
CA GLY A 99 -1.95 22.25 -10.96
C GLY A 99 -0.46 21.96 -11.14
N SER A 100 0.21 21.36 -10.13
CA SER A 100 1.61 20.96 -10.20
C SER A 100 1.77 19.43 -10.27
N PRO A 101 2.08 18.86 -11.45
CA PRO A 101 2.34 17.43 -11.61
C PRO A 101 3.53 16.92 -10.79
N GLU A 102 4.58 17.74 -10.63
CA GLU A 102 5.74 17.38 -9.80
C GLU A 102 5.38 17.27 -8.32
N LEU A 103 4.53 18.18 -7.82
CA LEU A 103 4.03 18.09 -6.45
C LEU A 103 3.19 16.81 -6.27
N SER A 104 2.34 16.49 -7.25
CA SER A 104 1.57 15.26 -7.23
C SER A 104 2.46 14.01 -7.25
N ARG A 105 3.55 14.03 -8.02
CA ARG A 105 4.58 12.98 -8.00
C ARG A 105 5.21 12.82 -6.62
N LEU A 106 5.58 13.92 -5.96
CA LEU A 106 6.14 13.89 -4.60
C LEU A 106 5.15 13.31 -3.59
N PHE A 107 3.88 13.70 -3.65
CA PHE A 107 2.83 13.15 -2.79
C PHE A 107 2.58 11.66 -3.07
N PHE A 108 2.66 11.22 -4.33
CA PHE A 108 2.58 9.81 -4.69
C PHE A 108 3.79 9.01 -4.15
N ILE A 109 5.01 9.57 -4.24
CA ILE A 109 6.20 8.98 -3.61
C ILE A 109 5.98 8.86 -2.10
N ALA A 110 5.58 9.95 -1.43
CA ALA A 110 5.31 9.96 0.00
C ALA A 110 4.24 8.93 0.40
N HIS A 111 3.15 8.82 -0.36
CA HIS A 111 2.10 7.81 -0.17
C HIS A 111 2.68 6.38 -0.19
N ASN A 112 3.49 6.05 -1.19
CA ASN A 112 4.14 4.74 -1.29
C ASN A 112 5.17 4.49 -0.17
N LEU A 113 5.89 5.52 0.26
CA LEU A 113 6.86 5.39 1.37
C LEU A 113 6.17 5.08 2.68
N ILE A 114 5.09 5.81 2.98
CA ILE A 114 4.31 5.60 4.20
C ILE A 114 3.61 4.22 4.17
N TYR A 115 3.12 3.79 3.00
CA TYR A 115 2.60 2.43 2.82
C TYR A 115 3.65 1.37 3.15
N ASN A 116 4.87 1.47 2.59
CA ASN A 116 5.95 0.53 2.89
C ASN A 116 6.38 0.58 4.38
N ALA A 117 6.39 1.77 4.98
CA ALA A 117 6.69 1.94 6.40
C ALA A 117 5.66 1.22 7.28
N TYR A 118 4.38 1.30 6.92
CA TYR A 118 3.32 0.55 7.59
C TYR A 118 3.59 -0.96 7.56
N PHE A 119 3.92 -1.52 6.40
CA PHE A 119 4.24 -2.96 6.26
C PHE A 119 5.47 -3.38 7.07
N LEU A 120 6.50 -2.53 7.18
CA LEU A 120 7.71 -2.85 7.94
C LEU A 120 7.52 -2.77 9.46
N LEU A 121 6.72 -1.81 9.94
CA LEU A 121 6.48 -1.63 11.37
C LEU A 121 5.47 -2.63 11.93
N GLN A 122 4.58 -3.17 11.10
CA GLN A 122 3.54 -4.09 11.56
C GLN A 122 4.08 -5.39 12.18
N PRO A 123 5.04 -6.13 11.58
CA PRO A 123 5.67 -7.30 12.20
C PRO A 123 6.25 -7.03 13.59
N VAL A 124 6.81 -5.84 13.81
CA VAL A 124 7.42 -5.45 15.08
C VAL A 124 6.39 -5.51 16.20
N THR A 125 5.15 -5.06 15.94
CA THR A 125 4.06 -5.14 16.93
C THR A 125 3.72 -6.59 17.31
N PHE A 126 3.71 -7.50 16.33
CA PHE A 126 3.44 -8.92 16.54
C PHE A 126 4.58 -9.62 17.29
N VAL A 127 5.82 -9.33 16.93
CA VAL A 127 7.02 -9.86 17.58
C VAL A 127 7.09 -9.42 19.04
N CYS A 128 6.90 -8.12 19.31
CA CYS A 128 6.85 -7.61 20.68
C CYS A 128 5.75 -8.28 21.50
N ARG A 129 4.54 -8.46 20.94
CA ARG A 129 3.47 -9.20 21.63
C ARG A 129 3.81 -10.65 21.88
N TYR A 130 4.41 -11.32 20.91
CA TYR A 130 4.82 -12.71 21.05
C TYR A 130 5.76 -12.86 22.26
N PHE A 131 6.75 -11.97 22.42
CA PHE A 131 7.63 -12.01 23.58
C PHE A 131 6.88 -11.73 24.88
N ILE A 132 6.04 -10.70 24.92
CA ILE A 132 5.27 -10.33 26.13
C ILE A 132 4.38 -11.48 26.61
N ILE A 133 3.65 -12.14 25.68
CA ILE A 133 2.66 -13.17 26.03
C ILE A 133 3.31 -14.55 26.18
N CYS A 134 4.08 -14.99 25.18
CA CYS A 134 4.57 -16.36 25.14
C CYS A 134 5.87 -16.57 25.92
N ARG A 135 6.64 -15.50 26.17
CA ARG A 135 7.98 -15.55 26.79
C ARG A 135 8.20 -14.42 27.81
N PRO A 136 7.36 -14.31 28.86
CA PRO A 136 7.41 -13.18 29.80
C PRO A 136 8.78 -13.03 30.48
N LYS A 137 9.47 -14.13 30.81
CA LYS A 137 10.84 -14.09 31.37
C LYS A 137 11.82 -13.34 30.47
N ILE A 138 11.76 -13.57 29.16
CA ILE A 138 12.62 -12.89 28.17
C ILE A 138 12.13 -11.45 27.97
N ALA A 139 10.81 -11.23 27.96
CA ALA A 139 10.23 -9.90 27.81
C ALA A 139 10.67 -8.92 28.92
N THR A 140 10.91 -9.39 30.14
CA THR A 140 11.45 -8.56 31.24
C THR A 140 12.84 -8.01 30.91
N TYR A 141 13.66 -8.77 30.17
CA TYR A 141 15.00 -8.34 29.74
C TYR A 141 14.99 -7.62 28.39
N LEU A 142 13.95 -7.86 27.56
CA LEU A 142 13.83 -7.25 26.25
C LEU A 142 13.45 -5.76 26.40
N ASN A 143 14.44 -4.89 26.37
CA ASN A 143 14.20 -3.47 26.24
C ASN A 143 13.61 -3.19 24.85
N THR A 144 12.31 -2.89 24.78
CA THR A 144 11.63 -2.67 23.50
C THR A 144 12.00 -1.33 22.85
N ARG A 145 12.73 -0.43 23.54
CA ARG A 145 13.18 0.84 22.96
C ARG A 145 14.21 0.63 21.83
N PRO A 146 15.31 -0.14 22.03
CA PRO A 146 16.19 -0.55 20.94
C PRO A 146 15.45 -1.21 19.76
N VAL A 147 14.45 -2.06 20.03
CA VAL A 147 13.66 -2.70 18.98
C VAL A 147 12.88 -1.66 18.17
N LEU A 148 12.23 -0.71 18.84
CA LEU A 148 11.52 0.38 18.19
C LEU A 148 12.47 1.26 17.37
N TYR A 149 13.58 1.74 17.96
CA TYR A 149 14.54 2.57 17.24
C TYR A 149 15.17 1.84 16.05
N GLY A 150 15.55 0.57 16.23
CA GLY A 150 16.04 -0.28 15.14
C GLY A 150 15.01 -0.42 14.02
N SER A 151 13.72 -0.61 14.36
CA SER A 151 12.66 -0.69 13.36
C SER A 151 12.45 0.61 12.60
N ILE A 152 12.53 1.77 13.28
CA ILE A 152 12.41 3.08 12.65
C ILE A 152 13.59 3.32 11.71
N ILE A 153 14.83 3.05 12.17
CA ILE A 153 16.03 3.22 11.35
C ILE A 153 15.97 2.34 10.10
N MET A 154 15.64 1.05 10.25
CA MET A 154 15.48 0.13 9.12
C MET A 154 14.39 0.60 8.14
N THR A 155 13.27 1.11 8.67
CA THR A 155 12.19 1.66 7.86
C THR A 155 12.63 2.89 7.08
N CYS A 156 13.38 3.79 7.71
CA CYS A 156 13.93 4.98 7.03
C CYS A 156 14.93 4.59 5.93
N ILE A 157 15.86 3.67 6.20
CA ILE A 157 16.85 3.20 5.21
C ILE A 157 16.14 2.58 4.01
N TYR A 158 15.19 1.67 4.26
CA TYR A 158 14.39 1.05 3.20
C TYR A 158 13.57 2.09 2.44
N GLY A 159 12.98 3.04 3.15
CA GLY A 159 12.20 4.14 2.59
C GLY A 159 13.02 5.01 1.64
N ILE A 160 14.24 5.39 2.01
CA ILE A 160 15.13 6.17 1.13
C ILE A 160 15.42 5.40 -0.17
N GLY A 161 15.74 4.12 -0.07
CA GLY A 161 15.94 3.26 -1.24
C GLY A 161 14.70 3.21 -2.13
N GLN A 162 13.52 2.99 -1.55
CA GLN A 162 12.25 2.99 -2.28
C GLN A 162 11.92 4.34 -2.91
N ALA A 163 12.19 5.45 -2.22
CA ALA A 163 11.97 6.79 -2.74
C ALA A 163 12.78 7.02 -4.02
N TYR A 164 14.04 6.59 -3.99
CA TYR A 164 14.94 6.64 -5.15
C TYR A 164 14.39 5.80 -6.32
N PHE A 165 14.04 4.52 -6.09
CA PHE A 165 13.47 3.68 -7.14
C PHE A 165 12.17 4.24 -7.73
N ILE A 166 11.24 4.70 -6.89
CA ILE A 166 9.96 5.25 -7.36
C ILE A 166 10.18 6.54 -8.13
N GLY A 167 11.05 7.43 -7.64
CA GLY A 167 11.38 8.70 -8.31
C GLY A 167 12.08 8.52 -9.64
N MET A 168 12.91 7.49 -9.78
CA MET A 168 13.56 7.12 -11.05
C MET A 168 12.55 6.51 -12.04
N LEU A 169 11.69 5.60 -11.56
CA LEU A 169 10.77 4.86 -12.42
C LEU A 169 9.57 5.69 -12.89
N ASN A 170 9.04 6.58 -12.05
CA ASN A 170 7.79 7.30 -12.34
C ASN A 170 8.12 8.73 -12.79
N GLN A 171 8.14 8.94 -14.10
CA GLN A 171 8.38 10.25 -14.70
C GLN A 171 7.05 10.95 -15.00
N VAL A 172 7.01 12.27 -14.83
CA VAL A 172 5.82 13.07 -15.17
C VAL A 172 5.61 13.05 -16.68
N VAL A 173 4.40 12.67 -17.10
CA VAL A 173 3.99 12.77 -18.50
C VAL A 173 3.48 14.18 -18.76
N ARG A 174 4.11 14.88 -19.71
CA ARG A 174 3.73 16.25 -20.08
C ARG A 174 2.76 16.31 -21.27
N THR A 175 2.62 15.22 -22.02
CA THR A 175 1.78 15.12 -23.21
C THR A 175 0.66 14.09 -22.99
N PRO A 176 -0.61 14.44 -23.23
CA PRO A 176 -1.72 13.51 -23.04
C PRO A 176 -1.65 12.39 -24.08
N HIS A 177 -1.54 11.14 -23.64
CA HIS A 177 -1.53 9.97 -24.52
C HIS A 177 -2.88 9.23 -24.58
N VAL A 178 -3.75 9.39 -23.57
CA VAL A 178 -5.04 8.69 -23.48
C VAL A 178 -6.12 9.66 -23.06
N THR A 179 -7.23 9.69 -23.81
CA THR A 179 -8.42 10.47 -23.44
C THR A 179 -9.44 9.53 -22.82
N TYR A 180 -9.77 9.77 -21.56
CA TYR A 180 -10.80 9.03 -20.85
C TYR A 180 -12.15 9.70 -21.02
N MET A 181 -13.18 8.93 -21.29
CA MET A 181 -14.55 9.42 -21.47
C MET A 181 -15.52 8.71 -20.52
N ASN A 182 -16.59 9.41 -20.15
CA ASN A 182 -17.73 8.78 -19.52
C ASN A 182 -18.55 8.04 -20.58
N SER A 183 -18.83 6.75 -20.40
CA SER A 183 -19.63 5.98 -21.37
C SER A 183 -21.07 6.48 -21.49
N ASP A 184 -21.58 7.12 -20.44
CA ASP A 184 -22.99 7.48 -20.32
C ASP A 184 -23.24 8.91 -20.83
N THR A 185 -22.27 9.82 -20.65
CA THR A 185 -22.38 11.23 -21.06
C THR A 185 -21.50 11.61 -22.25
N ASN A 186 -20.55 10.75 -22.66
CA ASN A 186 -19.48 11.04 -23.63
C ASN A 186 -18.59 12.25 -23.26
N GLU A 187 -18.65 12.72 -22.03
CA GLU A 187 -17.80 13.81 -21.55
C GLU A 187 -16.39 13.29 -21.23
N THR A 188 -15.38 14.14 -21.46
CA THR A 188 -14.02 13.82 -21.05
C THR A 188 -13.89 13.86 -19.53
N ILE A 189 -13.33 12.80 -18.97
CA ILE A 189 -13.11 12.64 -17.54
C ILE A 189 -11.62 12.68 -17.24
N PHE A 190 -11.26 12.91 -15.97
CA PHE A 190 -9.87 13.03 -15.52
C PHE A 190 -9.08 14.16 -16.21
N THR A 191 -9.77 15.23 -16.61
CA THR A 191 -9.18 16.42 -17.25
C THR A 191 -8.13 17.10 -16.37
N SER A 192 -8.29 17.03 -15.06
CA SER A 192 -7.33 17.54 -14.08
C SER A 192 -6.41 16.46 -13.52
N ALA A 193 -6.35 15.26 -14.09
CA ALA A 193 -5.48 14.21 -13.57
C ALA A 193 -4.01 14.47 -13.94
N HIS A 194 -3.12 14.08 -13.04
CA HIS A 194 -1.68 14.07 -13.31
C HIS A 194 -1.21 12.64 -13.58
N TYR A 195 -0.44 12.48 -14.65
CA TYR A 195 -0.02 11.18 -15.15
C TYR A 195 1.47 10.95 -14.90
N LEU A 196 1.80 9.78 -14.37
CA LEU A 196 3.18 9.30 -14.22
C LEU A 196 3.35 8.04 -15.04
N ASN A 197 4.41 7.97 -15.83
CA ASN A 197 4.69 6.83 -16.70
C ASN A 197 6.04 6.20 -16.35
N GLN A 198 6.11 4.89 -16.57
CA GLN A 198 7.33 4.08 -16.46
C GLN A 198 7.89 3.69 -17.84
N GLN A 199 7.38 4.27 -18.92
CA GLN A 199 7.88 4.06 -20.28
C GLN A 199 9.30 4.63 -20.40
N GLY A 200 10.23 3.79 -20.84
CA GLY A 200 11.67 4.10 -20.85
C GLY A 200 12.41 3.76 -19.54
N ALA A 201 11.70 3.31 -18.49
CA ALA A 201 12.36 2.73 -17.34
C ALA A 201 13.06 1.42 -17.73
N ASP A 202 14.28 1.26 -17.26
CA ASP A 202 15.04 0.02 -17.45
C ASP A 202 14.25 -1.16 -16.84
N PRO A 203 13.92 -2.19 -17.65
CA PRO A 203 13.15 -3.33 -17.20
C PRO A 203 13.77 -4.05 -15.99
N VAL A 204 15.09 -4.01 -15.85
CA VAL A 204 15.81 -4.60 -14.72
C VAL A 204 15.42 -3.90 -13.41
N PHE A 205 15.35 -2.57 -13.40
CA PHE A 205 14.94 -1.81 -12.22
C PHE A 205 13.49 -2.07 -11.82
N VAL A 206 12.59 -2.22 -12.81
CA VAL A 206 11.19 -2.59 -12.57
C VAL A 206 11.10 -3.98 -11.95
N GLN A 207 11.83 -4.96 -12.48
CA GLN A 207 11.87 -6.32 -11.95
C GLN A 207 12.43 -6.38 -10.52
N ILE A 208 13.54 -5.67 -10.26
CA ILE A 208 14.14 -5.58 -8.92
C ILE A 208 13.15 -4.98 -7.93
N LYS A 209 12.47 -3.88 -8.28
CA LYS A 209 11.45 -3.28 -7.42
C LYS A 209 10.32 -4.26 -7.09
N ILE A 210 9.80 -4.96 -8.10
CA ILE A 210 8.73 -5.96 -7.91
C ILE A 210 9.21 -7.09 -7.01
N ALA A 211 10.41 -7.63 -7.25
CA ALA A 211 10.99 -8.70 -6.45
C ALA A 211 11.19 -8.27 -4.98
N MET A 212 11.75 -7.07 -4.75
CA MET A 212 11.92 -6.51 -3.41
C MET A 212 10.58 -6.32 -2.69
N TYR A 213 9.54 -5.87 -3.40
CA TYR A 213 8.20 -5.74 -2.84
C TYR A 213 7.60 -7.11 -2.48
N MET A 214 7.72 -8.12 -3.35
CA MET A 214 7.22 -9.47 -3.05
C MET A 214 7.95 -10.11 -1.86
N VAL A 215 9.28 -10.00 -1.80
CA VAL A 215 10.07 -10.50 -0.66
C VAL A 215 9.66 -9.80 0.63
N LEU A 216 9.44 -8.48 0.60
CA LEU A 216 8.92 -7.73 1.74
C LEU A 216 7.56 -8.28 2.19
N VAL A 217 6.59 -8.36 1.29
CA VAL A 217 5.23 -8.83 1.60
C VAL A 217 5.24 -10.24 2.17
N VAL A 218 5.96 -11.18 1.54
CA VAL A 218 6.02 -12.58 1.98
C VAL A 218 6.70 -12.70 3.35
N SER A 219 7.81 -11.98 3.57
CA SER A 219 8.52 -12.02 4.86
C SER A 219 7.69 -11.43 6.00
N VAL A 220 7.06 -10.26 5.77
CA VAL A 220 6.14 -9.62 6.71
C VAL A 220 4.99 -10.56 7.08
N PHE A 221 4.36 -11.17 6.07
CA PHE A 221 3.26 -12.09 6.26
C PHE A 221 3.66 -13.32 7.06
N PHE A 222 4.81 -13.93 6.72
CA PHE A 222 5.32 -15.09 7.42
C PHE A 222 5.54 -14.81 8.92
N VAL A 223 6.18 -13.68 9.26
CA VAL A 223 6.43 -13.28 10.64
C VAL A 223 5.12 -13.05 11.39
N MET A 224 4.19 -12.30 10.80
CA MET A 224 2.91 -11.99 11.42
C MET A 224 2.05 -13.24 11.65
N PHE A 225 2.00 -14.13 10.67
CA PHE A 225 1.29 -15.41 10.78
C PHE A 225 1.91 -16.30 11.85
N PHE A 226 3.24 -16.46 11.84
CA PHE A 226 3.97 -17.26 12.83
C PHE A 226 3.75 -16.76 14.26
N CYS A 227 3.91 -15.45 14.49
CA CYS A 227 3.70 -14.84 15.81
C CYS A 227 2.25 -14.99 16.26
N SER A 228 1.28 -14.74 15.38
CA SER A 228 -0.15 -14.88 15.69
C SER A 228 -0.50 -16.32 16.09
N PHE A 229 -0.06 -17.29 15.28
CA PHE A 229 -0.30 -18.71 15.53
C PHE A 229 0.26 -19.15 16.88
N LYS A 230 1.50 -18.74 17.20
CA LYS A 230 2.12 -19.04 18.50
C LYS A 230 1.39 -18.39 19.67
N ILE A 231 0.94 -17.14 19.54
CA ILE A 231 0.15 -16.45 20.58
C ILE A 231 -1.16 -17.19 20.84
N PHE A 232 -1.92 -17.52 19.80
CA PHE A 232 -3.18 -18.26 19.95
C PHE A 232 -2.98 -19.63 20.59
N PHE A 233 -1.95 -20.36 20.15
CA PHE A 233 -1.63 -21.67 20.71
C PHE A 233 -1.23 -21.57 22.19
N TYR A 234 -0.41 -20.58 22.56
CA TYR A 234 0.00 -20.36 23.94
C TYR A 234 -1.17 -20.01 24.85
N LEU A 235 -2.06 -19.12 24.41
CA LEU A 235 -3.27 -18.74 25.16
C LEU A 235 -4.23 -19.93 25.32
N ARG A 236 -4.34 -20.81 24.31
CA ARG A 236 -5.15 -22.03 24.41
C ARG A 236 -4.58 -23.03 25.42
N ARG A 237 -3.25 -23.21 25.44
CA ARG A 237 -2.58 -24.19 26.31
C ARG A 237 -2.55 -23.75 27.78
N ASN A 238 -2.45 -22.45 28.05
CA ASN A 238 -2.37 -21.91 29.41
C ASN A 238 -3.70 -21.36 29.92
N ALA A 239 -4.83 -21.81 29.36
CA ALA A 239 -6.16 -21.33 29.73
C ALA A 239 -6.48 -21.50 31.23
N ASN A 240 -5.85 -22.47 31.90
CA ASN A 240 -6.07 -22.75 33.32
C ASN A 240 -5.28 -21.83 34.27
N HIS A 241 -4.30 -21.06 33.78
CA HIS A 241 -3.42 -20.22 34.61
C HIS A 241 -3.79 -18.73 34.63
N PHE A 242 -4.65 -18.29 33.72
CA PHE A 242 -5.11 -16.91 33.62
C PHE A 242 -6.58 -16.80 33.96
N SER A 243 -7.01 -15.65 34.49
CA SER A 243 -8.44 -15.38 34.64
C SER A 243 -9.12 -15.42 33.28
N ALA A 244 -10.35 -15.96 33.23
CA ALA A 244 -11.15 -16.02 31.99
C ALA A 244 -11.27 -14.64 31.32
N ARG A 245 -11.42 -13.59 32.13
CA ARG A 245 -11.53 -12.19 31.66
C ARG A 245 -10.25 -11.70 31.00
N THR A 246 -9.07 -12.01 31.54
CA THR A 246 -7.78 -11.64 30.95
C THR A 246 -7.52 -12.38 29.64
N ILE A 247 -7.88 -13.66 29.57
CA ILE A 247 -7.75 -14.48 28.34
C ILE A 247 -8.63 -13.91 27.24
N GLU A 248 -9.89 -13.60 27.54
CA GLU A 248 -10.82 -13.05 26.56
C GLU A 248 -10.36 -11.69 26.03
N ALA A 249 -9.85 -10.82 26.91
CA ALA A 249 -9.27 -9.54 26.51
C ALA A 249 -8.09 -9.73 25.54
N HIS A 250 -7.14 -10.62 25.86
CA HIS A 250 -6.01 -10.90 24.96
C HIS A 250 -6.43 -11.54 23.64
N LYS A 251 -7.44 -12.43 23.64
CA LYS A 251 -7.99 -13.02 22.41
C LYS A 251 -8.63 -11.96 21.51
N LYS A 252 -9.51 -11.12 22.06
CA LYS A 252 -10.16 -10.02 21.31
C LYS A 252 -9.13 -9.06 20.74
N LEU A 253 -8.13 -8.70 21.55
CA LEU A 253 -7.08 -7.79 21.13
C LEU A 253 -6.13 -8.41 20.09
N THR A 254 -5.89 -9.72 20.13
CA THR A 254 -5.08 -10.41 19.11
C THR A 254 -5.86 -10.58 17.81
N LEU A 255 -7.15 -10.91 17.91
CA LEU A 255 -8.05 -10.96 16.76
C LEU A 255 -8.13 -9.60 16.06
N ALA A 256 -8.25 -8.51 16.80
CA ALA A 256 -8.26 -7.15 16.25
C ALA A 256 -6.98 -6.85 15.46
N LEU A 257 -5.80 -7.22 15.99
CA LEU A 257 -4.54 -7.04 15.26
C LEU A 257 -4.47 -7.92 13.99
N VAL A 258 -4.97 -9.16 14.05
CA VAL A 258 -5.02 -10.03 12.87
C VAL A 258 -5.97 -9.46 11.82
N LEU A 259 -7.11 -8.91 12.22
CA LEU A 259 -8.02 -8.23 11.29
C LEU A 259 -7.37 -6.98 10.68
N GLN A 260 -6.67 -6.18 11.49
CA GLN A 260 -5.88 -5.03 11.02
C GLN A 260 -4.73 -5.44 10.08
N ALA A 261 -4.22 -6.66 10.22
CA ALA A 261 -3.23 -7.24 9.32
C ALA A 261 -3.82 -7.75 8.00
N VAL A 262 -4.95 -8.45 8.08
CA VAL A 262 -5.59 -9.07 6.92
C VAL A 262 -6.22 -8.02 6.01
N PHE A 263 -6.75 -6.93 6.57
CA PHE A 263 -7.46 -5.94 5.77
C PHE A 263 -6.57 -5.24 4.72
N PRO A 264 -5.38 -4.70 5.04
CA PRO A 264 -4.44 -4.18 4.04
C PRO A 264 -3.97 -5.22 3.01
N ILE A 265 -3.94 -6.50 3.38
CA ILE A 265 -3.59 -7.58 2.45
C ILE A 265 -4.69 -7.73 1.40
N LEU A 266 -5.95 -7.83 1.84
CA LEU A 266 -7.09 -7.99 0.93
C LEU A 266 -7.31 -6.76 0.05
N THR A 267 -7.10 -5.56 0.61
CA THR A 267 -7.41 -4.29 -0.07
C THR A 267 -6.23 -3.67 -0.79
N GLY A 268 -4.98 -4.04 -0.46
CA GLY A 268 -3.77 -3.49 -1.07
C GLY A 268 -2.92 -4.54 -1.79
N VAL A 269 -2.47 -5.56 -1.06
CA VAL A 269 -1.54 -6.58 -1.60
C VAL A 269 -2.19 -7.42 -2.70
N VAL A 270 -3.40 -7.94 -2.47
CA VAL A 270 -4.11 -8.77 -3.47
C VAL A 270 -4.36 -7.98 -4.76
N PRO A 271 -4.93 -6.75 -4.73
CA PRO A 271 -5.04 -5.93 -5.93
C PRO A 271 -3.69 -5.63 -6.59
N SER A 272 -2.62 -5.42 -5.81
CA SER A 272 -1.28 -5.21 -6.35
C SER A 272 -0.75 -6.44 -7.10
N ILE A 273 -0.95 -7.65 -6.56
CA ILE A 273 -0.57 -8.91 -7.21
C ILE A 273 -1.37 -9.11 -8.50
N VAL A 274 -2.67 -8.83 -8.48
CA VAL A 274 -3.53 -8.89 -9.68
C VAL A 274 -3.05 -7.88 -10.72
N CYS A 275 -2.75 -6.64 -10.32
CA CYS A 275 -2.19 -5.61 -11.20
C CYS A 275 -0.86 -6.05 -11.82
N LEU A 276 0.02 -6.69 -11.05
CA LEU A 276 1.29 -7.22 -11.55
C LEU A 276 1.07 -8.37 -12.54
N TYR A 277 0.16 -9.29 -12.24
CA TYR A 277 -0.21 -10.36 -13.15
C TYR A 277 -0.73 -9.79 -14.49
N LEU A 278 -1.65 -8.83 -14.43
CA LEU A 278 -2.17 -8.14 -15.61
C LEU A 278 -1.06 -7.45 -16.40
N PHE A 279 -0.15 -6.73 -15.74
CA PHE A 279 1.01 -6.10 -16.37
C PHE A 279 1.88 -7.09 -17.15
N PHE A 280 2.21 -8.25 -16.56
CA PHE A 280 3.00 -9.27 -17.24
C PHE A 280 2.25 -9.92 -18.40
N THR A 281 0.94 -10.16 -18.27
CA THR A 281 0.14 -10.68 -19.38
C THR A 281 -0.02 -9.68 -20.53
N ALA A 282 -0.16 -8.38 -20.22
CA ALA A 282 -0.24 -7.32 -21.23
C ALA A 282 1.10 -7.14 -21.98
N LYS A 283 2.24 -7.20 -21.26
CA LYS A 283 3.57 -7.27 -21.88
C LYS A 283 3.76 -8.55 -22.71
N GLY A 284 3.23 -9.67 -22.24
CA GLY A 284 3.26 -10.93 -22.97
C GLY A 284 2.54 -10.83 -24.32
N LYS A 285 1.39 -10.14 -24.37
CA LYS A 285 0.64 -9.90 -25.61
C LYS A 285 1.36 -8.94 -26.56
N SER A 286 1.92 -7.83 -26.08
CA SER A 286 2.69 -6.91 -26.94
C SER A 286 3.99 -7.52 -27.48
N ILE A 287 4.64 -8.42 -26.72
CA ILE A 287 5.78 -9.22 -27.23
C ILE A 287 5.30 -10.27 -28.26
N LEU A 288 4.10 -10.83 -28.10
CA LEU A 288 3.50 -11.76 -29.07
C LEU A 288 3.04 -11.06 -30.34
N GLU A 289 2.53 -9.82 -30.27
CA GLU A 289 2.19 -9.00 -31.45
C GLU A 289 3.44 -8.53 -32.19
N ILE A 290 4.53 -8.17 -31.50
CA ILE A 290 5.84 -7.87 -32.13
C ILE A 290 6.48 -9.13 -32.75
N LYS A 291 6.08 -10.34 -32.32
CA LYS A 291 6.48 -11.61 -32.98
C LYS A 291 5.47 -12.15 -33.99
N CYS A 292 4.25 -11.60 -34.05
CA CYS A 292 3.19 -12.00 -34.99
C CYS A 292 3.09 -11.09 -36.22
N GLU A 293 4.01 -10.14 -36.42
CA GLU A 293 4.11 -9.41 -37.69
C GLU A 293 5.01 -10.12 -38.73
N LYS A 294 5.28 -11.41 -38.54
CA LYS A 294 6.02 -12.23 -39.54
C LYS A 294 5.52 -13.65 -39.80
N TRP A 295 4.38 -14.07 -39.24
CA TRP A 295 3.75 -15.34 -39.60
C TRP A 295 2.24 -15.26 -39.47
N LEU A 296 1.58 -14.94 -40.59
CA LEU A 296 0.36 -15.58 -41.14
C LEU A 296 -0.42 -14.60 -42.01
N PHE A 297 0.10 -14.41 -43.22
CA PHE A 297 -0.75 -14.58 -44.40
C PHE A 297 -1.13 -16.06 -44.50
N SER A 298 -2.40 -16.33 -44.80
CA SER A 298 -3.11 -17.61 -44.96
C SER A 298 -3.90 -18.08 -43.75
#